data_AF-Q96XB0-F1
#
_entry.id   AF-Q96XB0-F1
#
_cell.length_a   1.000
_cell.length_b   1.000
_cell.length_c   1.000
_cell.angle_alpha   90.00
_cell.angle_beta   90.00
_cell.angle_gamma   90.00
#
_symmetry.space_group_name_H-M   'P 1'
#
loop_
_entity.id
_entity.type
_entity.pdbx_description
1 polymer ?
#
loop_
_entity_poly.entity_id
_entity_poly.type
_entity_poly.pdbx_seq_one_letter_code
_entity_poly.pdbx_strand_id
1 'polypeptide(L)'
;MQEISFKVSGIYCENCVRKVYKALSTLKGVTDIQIIPNFNEEYAEVRLKCERKIPKEEIEDVISEVSQETPYHEYKVIWVKRRLLFS
;
A
#
# COMPACT_ATOMS: atom_id res chain seq x y z
N MET A 1 -0.02 -19.12 1.19
CA MET A 1 0.03 -17.81 1.85
C MET A 1 1.13 -16.99 1.22
N GLN A 2 0.77 -15.90 0.55
CA GLN A 2 1.69 -14.96 -0.10
C GLN A 2 1.85 -13.72 0.78
N GLU A 3 3.07 -13.23 0.92
CA GLU A 3 3.35 -11.95 1.57
C GLU A 3 3.86 -10.94 0.54
N ILE A 4 3.24 -9.76 0.51
CA ILE A 4 3.57 -8.69 -0.43
C ILE A 4 3.94 -7.46 0.39
N SER A 5 5.11 -6.88 0.11
CA SER A 5 5.58 -5.65 0.75
C SER A 5 5.88 -4.58 -0.29
N PHE A 6 5.33 -3.39 -0.10
CA PHE A 6 5.56 -2.23 -0.95
C PHE A 6 5.44 -0.94 -0.13
N LYS A 7 5.84 0.17 -0.72
CA LYS A 7 5.64 1.50 -0.15
C LYS A 7 4.54 2.23 -0.92
N VAL A 8 3.81 3.11 -0.24
CA VAL A 8 2.86 4.04 -0.86
C VAL A 8 3.29 5.45 -0.51
N SER A 9 3.69 6.25 -1.50
CA SER A 9 4.00 7.66 -1.29
C SER A 9 2.74 8.52 -1.24
N GLY A 10 2.87 9.76 -0.74
CA GLY A 10 1.77 10.71 -0.65
C GLY A 10 0.91 10.52 0.59
N ILE A 11 1.43 9.83 1.62
CA ILE A 11 0.72 9.63 2.89
C ILE A 11 1.18 10.67 3.91
N TYR A 12 0.30 11.63 4.20
CA TYR A 12 0.59 12.77 5.08
C TYR A 12 -0.18 12.74 6.41
N CYS A 13 -1.24 11.94 6.51
CA CYS A 13 -2.05 11.87 7.72
C CYS A 13 -2.69 10.50 7.93
N GLU A 14 -3.21 10.27 9.14
CA GLU A 14 -3.92 9.03 9.50
C GLU A 14 -5.15 8.78 8.61
N ASN A 15 -5.82 9.84 8.12
CA ASN A 15 -6.95 9.67 7.22
C ASN A 15 -6.52 9.13 5.84
N CYS A 16 -5.35 9.53 5.32
CA CYS A 16 -4.77 8.94 4.12
C CYS A 16 -4.47 7.46 4.32
N VAL A 17 -3.92 7.09 5.49
CA VAL A 17 -3.68 5.68 5.85
C VAL A 17 -4.97 4.88 5.84
N ARG A 18 -6.06 5.39 6.44
CA ARG A 18 -7.37 4.71 6.46
C ARG A 18 -7.95 4.50 5.07
N LYS A 19 -7.81 5.48 4.17
CA LYS A 19 -8.27 5.35 2.78
C LYS A 19 -7.53 4.23 2.05
N VAL A 20 -6.20 4.25 2.13
CA VAL A 20 -5.35 3.19 1.55
C VAL A 20 -5.67 1.83 2.15
N TYR A 21 -5.83 1.73 3.47
CA TYR A 21 -6.25 0.50 4.13
C TYR A 21 -7.58 -0.03 3.60
N LYS A 22 -8.60 0.82 3.53
CA LYS A 22 -9.94 0.45 3.09
C LYS A 22 -9.93 -0.08 1.66
N ALA A 23 -9.15 0.57 0.79
CA ALA A 23 -8.98 0.16 -0.59
C ALA A 23 -8.29 -1.19 -0.69
N LEU A 24 -7.16 -1.39 0.01
CA LEU A 24 -6.47 -2.69 0.03
C LEU A 24 -7.33 -3.80 0.63
N SER A 25 -8.26 -3.47 1.53
CA SER A 25 -9.21 -4.43 2.08
C SER A 25 -10.31 -4.88 1.10
N THR A 26 -10.49 -4.20 -0.04
CA THR A 26 -11.42 -4.66 -1.09
C THR A 26 -10.82 -5.78 -1.94
N LEU A 27 -9.49 -5.90 -1.93
CA LEU A 27 -8.78 -6.94 -2.68
C LEU A 27 -9.16 -8.33 -2.17
N LYS A 28 -9.68 -9.15 -3.07
CA LYS A 28 -10.09 -10.51 -2.72
C LYS A 28 -8.87 -11.35 -2.35
N GLY A 29 -8.97 -12.06 -1.22
CA GLY A 29 -7.94 -12.95 -0.72
C GLY A 29 -6.84 -12.27 0.07
N VAL A 30 -6.99 -10.99 0.44
CA VAL A 30 -6.20 -10.37 1.51
C VAL A 30 -6.78 -10.80 2.86
N THR A 31 -5.92 -11.31 3.74
CA THR A 31 -6.29 -11.85 5.05
C THR A 31 -5.76 -10.97 6.19
N ASP A 32 -4.65 -10.25 5.96
CA ASP A 32 -4.04 -9.34 6.94
C ASP A 32 -3.39 -8.15 6.21
N ILE A 33 -3.55 -6.96 6.80
CA ILE A 33 -3.04 -5.69 6.25
C ILE A 33 -2.33 -4.94 7.36
N GLN A 34 -1.04 -4.70 7.19
CA GLN A 34 -0.25 -3.86 8.07
C GLN A 34 0.24 -2.64 7.31
N ILE A 35 -0.09 -1.44 7.81
CA ILE A 35 0.37 -0.17 7.26
C ILE A 35 1.16 0.58 8.32
N ILE A 36 2.40 0.93 8.00
CA ILE A 36 3.34 1.63 8.88
C ILE A 36 3.61 2.99 8.24
N PRO A 37 2.90 4.05 8.65
CA PRO A 37 3.09 5.38 8.08
C PRO A 37 4.38 6.03 8.59
N ASN A 38 5.02 6.78 7.71
CA ASN A 38 6.13 7.68 8.00
C ASN A 38 5.77 9.06 7.44
N PHE A 39 5.16 9.89 8.28
CA PHE A 39 4.71 11.23 7.87
C PHE A 39 5.88 12.18 7.59
N ASN A 40 7.07 11.93 8.14
CA ASN A 40 8.25 12.76 7.88
C ASN A 40 8.79 12.56 6.46
N GLU A 41 8.74 11.33 5.96
CA GLU A 41 9.15 10.98 4.59
C GLU A 41 7.94 10.85 3.63
N GLU A 42 6.74 11.19 4.10
CA GLU A 42 5.52 11.28 3.29
C GLU A 42 5.13 9.96 2.58
N TYR A 43 5.47 8.82 3.18
CA TYR A 43 5.11 7.49 2.68
C TYR A 43 4.61 6.57 3.78
N ALA A 44 3.99 5.46 3.39
CA ALA A 44 3.75 4.34 4.30
C ALA A 44 4.28 3.03 3.72
N GLU A 45 4.84 2.19 4.60
CA GLU A 45 5.12 0.80 4.27
C GLU A 45 3.87 -0.04 4.45
N VAL A 46 3.55 -0.83 3.43
CA VAL A 46 2.39 -1.71 3.41
C VAL A 46 2.88 -3.15 3.32
N ARG A 47 2.34 -4.01 4.19
CA ARG A 47 2.55 -5.45 4.17
C ARG A 47 1.20 -6.13 4.12
N LEU A 48 0.99 -6.91 3.07
CA LEU A 48 -0.22 -7.70 2.87
C LEU A 48 0.09 -9.17 3.06
N LYS A 49 -0.76 -9.87 3.79
CA LYS A 49 -0.82 -11.34 3.76
C LYS A 49 -2.03 -11.74 2.96
N CYS A 50 -1.81 -12.57 1.95
CA CYS A 50 -2.83 -13.00 1.04
C CYS A 50 -2.91 -14.53 1.01
N GLU A 51 -4.11 -15.07 0.96
CA GLU A 51 -4.34 -16.51 0.77
C GLU A 51 -4.08 -16.94 -0.67
N ARG A 52 -4.29 -16.02 -1.63
CA ARG A 52 -4.05 -16.23 -3.06
C ARG A 52 -3.01 -15.27 -3.61
N LYS A 53 -2.54 -15.55 -4.82
CA LYS A 53 -1.62 -14.67 -5.54
C LYS A 53 -2.38 -13.44 -6.06
N ILE A 54 -2.02 -12.25 -5.60
CA ILE A 54 -2.59 -10.99 -6.10
C ILE A 54 -1.58 -10.38 -7.09
N PRO A 55 -1.99 -10.06 -8.34
CA PRO A 55 -1.13 -9.39 -9.29
C PRO A 55 -0.84 -7.95 -8.82
N LYS A 56 0.33 -7.44 -9.17
CA LYS A 56 0.74 -6.08 -8.80
C LYS A 56 -0.21 -5.02 -9.36
N GLU A 57 -0.70 -5.27 -10.56
CA GLU A 57 -1.66 -4.41 -11.26
C GLU A 57 -2.95 -4.20 -10.46
N GLU A 58 -3.52 -5.25 -9.82
CA GLU A 58 -4.70 -5.10 -8.97
C GLU A 58 -4.44 -4.15 -7.79
N ILE A 59 -3.23 -4.21 -7.21
CA ILE A 59 -2.86 -3.33 -6.08
C ILE A 59 -2.68 -1.89 -6.57
N GLU A 60 -2.04 -1.70 -7.72
CA GLU A 60 -1.81 -0.38 -8.32
C GLU A 60 -3.13 0.29 -8.73
N ASP A 61 -4.06 -0.46 -9.31
CA ASP A 61 -5.37 0.01 -9.73
C ASP A 61 -6.19 0.53 -8.55
N VAL A 62 -6.29 -0.28 -7.49
CA VAL A 62 -7.02 0.07 -6.26
C VAL A 62 -6.44 1.31 -5.57
N ILE A 63 -5.11 1.48 -5.57
CA ILE A 63 -4.47 2.67 -4.99
C ILE A 63 -4.68 3.91 -5.87
N SER A 64 -4.66 3.74 -7.19
CA SER A 64 -4.93 4.81 -8.16
C SER A 64 -6.36 5.34 -8.03
N GLU A 65 -7.36 4.47 -7.89
CA GLU A 65 -8.76 4.85 -7.69
C GLU A 65 -8.94 5.76 -6.45
N VAL A 66 -8.33 5.39 -5.32
CA VAL A 66 -8.38 6.20 -4.08
C VAL A 66 -7.76 7.58 -4.28
N SER A 67 -6.74 7.67 -5.13
CA SER A 67 -6.05 8.92 -5.42
C SER A 67 -6.96 9.92 -6.14
N GLN A 68 -7.87 9.44 -7.00
CA GLN A 68 -8.80 10.27 -7.74
C GLN A 68 -9.91 10.87 -6.84
N GLU A 69 -10.20 10.22 -5.72
CA GLU A 69 -11.15 10.73 -4.71
C GLU A 69 -10.55 11.85 -3.85
N THR A 70 -9.24 12.12 -3.96
CA THR A 70 -8.54 13.17 -3.21
C THR A 70 -7.96 14.23 -4.13
N PRO A 71 -8.58 15.40 -4.30
CA PRO A 71 -8.10 16.45 -5.20
C PRO A 71 -6.72 17.05 -4.82
N TYR A 72 -6.13 16.64 -3.70
CA TYR A 72 -4.88 17.19 -3.16
C TYR A 72 -3.75 16.16 -2.98
N HIS A 73 -4.00 14.86 -3.19
CA HIS A 73 -3.00 13.83 -2.92
C HIS A 73 -2.92 12.83 -4.07
N GLU A 74 -1.69 12.62 -4.56
CA GLU A 74 -1.38 11.58 -5.55
C GLU A 74 -0.68 10.41 -4.85
N TYR A 75 -1.37 9.27 -4.71
CA TYR A 75 -0.78 8.07 -4.12
C TYR A 75 -0.03 7.28 -5.20
N LYS A 76 1.21 6.89 -4.94
CA LYS A 76 1.99 6.03 -5.85
C LYS A 76 2.53 4.81 -5.13
N VAL A 77 2.34 3.66 -5.76
CA VAL A 77 2.93 2.40 -5.29
C VAL A 77 4.40 2.36 -5.70
N ILE A 78 5.26 2.16 -4.71
CA ILE A 78 6.70 2.02 -4.88
C ILE A 78 7.06 0.59 -4.49
N TRP A 79 7.36 -0.22 -5.52
CA TRP A 79 7.83 -1.58 -5.33
C TRP A 79 9.26 -1.59 -4.82
N VAL A 80 9.44 -1.81 -3.52
CA VAL A 80 10.76 -1.99 -2.94
C VAL A 80 11.31 -3.36 -3.33
N LYS A 81 12.36 -3.38 -4.17
CA LYS A 81 13.17 -4.59 -4.30
C LYS A 81 13.80 -4.82 -2.93
N ARG A 82 13.51 -5.97 -2.31
CA ARG A 82 14.13 -6.40 -1.05
C ARG A 82 15.65 -6.35 -1.23
N ARG A 83 16.26 -5.22 -0.86
CA ARG A 83 17.71 -5.06 -0.90
C ARG A 83 18.18 -5.86 0.31
N LEU A 84 18.74 -7.03 0.03
CA LEU A 84 19.53 -7.82 0.97
C LEU A 84 20.63 -6.89 1.52
N LEU A 85 20.36 -6.20 2.61
CA LEU A 85 21.37 -5.56 3.44
C LEU A 85 21.73 -6.59 4.51
N PHE A 86 22.45 -7.62 4.08
CA PHE A 86 23.39 -8.30 4.96
C PHE A 86 24.70 -7.53 4.83
N SER A 87 25.08 -6.78 5.87
CA SER A 87 26.46 -6.40 6.12
C SER A 87 26.69 -6.26 7.61
#